data_AF-D8V610-F1
#
_entry.id   AF-D8V610-F1
#
_cell.length_a   1.000
_cell.length_b   1.000
_cell.length_c   1.000
_cell.angle_alpha   90.00
_cell.angle_beta   90.00
_cell.angle_gamma   90.00
#
_symmetry.space_group_name_H-M   'P 1'
#
loop_
_entity.id
_entity.type
_entity.pdbx_description
1 polymer ?
#
loop_
_entity_poly.entity_id
_entity_poly.type
_entity_poly.pdbx_seq_one_letter_code
_entity_poly.pdbx_strand_id
1 'polypeptide(L)' 'DYPLDVQTCVVDFASYAYTTKDIEYGWKEEKPIQIKDGLRQSLPSFLLSNVKTGNCTSVTNT' A
#
# COMPACT_ATOMS: atom_id res chain seq x y z
N ASP A 1 15.18 -16.38 3.07
CA ASP A 1 16.28 -16.95 3.88
C ASP A 1 16.91 -15.89 4.75
N TYR A 2 16.83 -16.07 6.07
CA TYR A 2 17.53 -15.23 7.04
C TYR A 2 19.05 -15.41 6.89
N PRO A 3 19.87 -14.36 7.00
CA PRO A 3 19.53 -12.96 7.32
C PRO A 3 19.32 -12.05 6.09
N LEU A 4 19.17 -12.63 4.89
CA LEU A 4 19.06 -11.89 3.61
C LEU A 4 17.63 -11.95 3.05
N ASP A 5 16.62 -11.85 3.92
CA ASP A 5 15.23 -11.85 3.52
C ASP A 5 14.79 -10.48 2.99
N VAL A 6 13.94 -10.51 1.96
CA VAL A 6 13.24 -9.33 1.45
C VAL A 6 11.78 -9.47 1.80
N GLN A 7 11.24 -8.49 2.51
CA GLN A 7 9.85 -8.48 2.94
C GLN A 7 9.03 -7.51 2.10
N THR A 8 7.81 -7.92 1.75
CA THR A 8 6.82 -7.07 1.10
C THR A 8 5.64 -6.91 2.05
N CYS A 9 5.49 -5.71 2.61
CA CYS A 9 4.35 -5.35 3.44
C CYS A 9 3.29 -4.65 2.58
N VAL A 10 2.01 -4.91 2.85
CA VAL A 10 0.88 -4.39 2.09
C VAL A 10 -0.03 -3.56 3.00
N VAL A 11 -0.56 -2.46 2.47
CA VAL A 11 -1.57 -1.64 3.12
C VAL A 11 -2.78 -1.61 2.20
N ASP A 12 -3.83 -2.33 2.58
CA ASP A 12 -5.08 -2.39 1.83
C ASP A 12 -6.06 -1.32 2.33
N PHE A 13 -6.74 -0.69 1.37
CA PHE A 13 -7.74 0.33 1.65
C PHE A 13 -8.98 0.07 0.80
N ALA A 14 -10.13 -0.04 1.45
CA ALA A 14 -11.41 -0.31 0.81
C ALA A 14 -12.57 0.31 1.60
N SER A 15 -13.70 0.48 0.94
CA SER A 15 -14.95 0.88 1.58
C SER A 15 -15.52 -0.29 2.38
N TYR A 16 -16.01 -0.01 3.59
CA TYR A 16 -16.67 -1.00 4.43
C TYR A 16 -18.17 -1.16 4.09
N ALA A 17 -18.86 -0.05 3.81
CA ALA A 17 -20.33 -0.03 3.71
C ALA A 17 -20.86 0.23 2.29
N TYR A 18 -20.10 0.92 1.45
CA TYR A 18 -20.49 1.29 0.09
C TYR A 18 -19.91 0.32 -0.94
N THR A 19 -20.71 0.01 -1.96
CA THR A 19 -20.34 -0.87 -3.07
C THR A 19 -19.64 -0.10 -4.18
N THR A 20 -19.12 -0.81 -5.19
CA THR A 20 -18.51 -0.21 -6.39
C THR A 20 -19.47 0.62 -7.23
N LYS A 21 -20.79 0.52 -7.00
CA LYS A 21 -21.79 1.38 -7.65
C LYS A 21 -21.87 2.77 -7.03
N ASP A 22 -21.47 2.89 -5.76
CA ASP A 22 -21.58 4.12 -4.99
C ASP A 22 -20.24 4.85 -4.93
N ILE A 23 -19.14 4.11 -4.74
CA ILE A 23 -17.79 4.65 -4.57
C ILE A 23 -16.77 3.76 -5.29
N GLU A 24 -15.89 4.39 -6.08
CA GLU A 24 -14.70 3.78 -6.67
C GLU A 24 -13.45 4.53 -6.22
N TYR A 25 -12.42 3.80 -5.80
CA TYR A 25 -11.14 4.39 -5.38
C TYR A 25 -10.12 4.32 -6.52
N GLY A 26 -9.51 5.46 -6.80
CA GLY A 26 -8.38 5.58 -7.73
C GLY A 26 -7.16 6.20 -7.05
N TRP A 27 -5.98 5.70 -7.40
CA TRP A 27 -4.72 6.36 -7.04
C TRP A 27 -4.55 7.63 -7.88
N LYS A 28 -3.96 8.67 -7.29
CA LYS A 28 -3.57 9.88 -8.04
C LYS A 28 -2.58 9.51 -9.15
N GLU A 29 -2.73 10.10 -10.32
CA GLU A 29 -1.81 9.88 -11.44
C GLU A 29 -0.37 10.28 -11.09
N GLU A 30 -0.22 11.44 -10.43
CA GLU A 30 1.07 11.96 -10.01
C GLU A 30 1.31 11.72 -8.51
N LYS A 31 2.46 11.12 -8.20
CA LYS A 31 2.96 10.90 -6.83
C LYS A 31 1.88 10.37 -5.87
N PRO A 32 1.25 9.20 -6.16
CA PRO A 32 0.20 8.65 -5.32
C PRO A 32 0.68 8.29 -3.91
N ILE A 33 1.98 8.01 -3.76
CA ILE A 33 2.62 7.75 -2.47
C ILE A 33 3.69 8.80 -2.23
N GLN A 34 3.67 9.38 -1.03
CA GLN A 34 4.65 10.36 -0.57
C GLN A 34 5.42 9.78 0.60
N ILE A 35 6.75 9.77 0.48
CA ILE A 35 7.65 9.28 1.53
C ILE A 35 8.21 10.49 2.24
N LYS A 36 8.00 10.57 3.56
CA LYS A 36 8.56 11.64 4.37
C LYS A 36 10.09 11.53 4.42
N ASP A 37 10.77 12.67 4.33
CA ASP A 37 12.20 12.75 4.56
C ASP A 37 12.54 12.18 5.95
N GLY A 38 13.52 11.26 6.00
CA GLY A 38 13.88 10.56 7.22
C GLY A 38 13.24 9.17 7.41
N LEU A 39 12.21 8.79 6.65
CA LEU A 39 11.51 7.50 6.86
C LEU A 39 12.44 6.29 6.62
N ARG A 40 13.34 6.40 5.65
CA ARG A 40 14.33 5.34 5.38
C ARG A 40 15.32 5.16 6.52
N GLN A 41 15.63 6.24 7.24
CA GLN A 41 16.54 6.25 8.39
C GLN A 41 15.83 5.88 9.69
N SER A 42 14.50 6.01 9.77
CA SER A 42 13.74 5.64 10.96
C SER A 42 13.52 4.14 11.11
N LEU A 43 13.81 3.35 10.07
CA LEU A 43 13.72 1.89 10.11
C LEU A 43 15.08 1.33 10.58
N PRO A 44 15.21 0.86 11.85
CA PRO A 44 16.51 0.48 12.41
C PRO A 44 17.07 -0.83 11.84
N SER A 45 16.19 -1.72 11.39
CA SER A 45 16.56 -3.08 10.93
C SER A 45 16.35 -3.29 9.44
N PHE A 46 15.72 -2.35 8.73
CA PHE A 46 15.31 -2.52 7.33
C PHE A 46 15.57 -1.26 6.53
N LEU A 47 15.86 -1.43 5.24
CA LEU A 47 15.93 -0.34 4.29
C LEU A 47 14.71 -0.41 3.35
N LEU A 48 13.89 0.65 3.32
CA LEU A 48 12.77 0.74 2.40
C LEU A 48 13.27 0.92 0.96
N SER A 49 13.25 -0.17 0.20
CA SER A 49 13.82 -0.28 -1.16
C SER A 49 12.85 0.19 -2.25
N ASN A 50 11.59 -0.24 -2.20
CA ASN A 50 10.60 0.03 -3.23
C ASN A 50 9.22 0.22 -2.61
N VAL A 51 8.38 1.03 -3.26
CA VAL A 51 6.96 1.19 -2.90
C VAL A 51 6.16 1.17 -4.18
N LYS A 52 5.06 0.40 -4.18
CA LYS A 52 4.18 0.22 -5.33
C LYS A 52 2.74 0.46 -4.92
N THR A 53 1.97 1.05 -5.82
CA THR A 53 0.51 1.12 -5.72
C THR A 53 -0.10 -0.07 -6.45
N GLY A 54 -1.15 -0.66 -5.88
CA GLY A 54 -1.93 -1.72 -6.50
C GLY A 54 -3.42 -1.50 -6.24
N ASN A 55 -4.27 -2.23 -6.96
CA ASN A 55 -5.70 -2.30 -6.67
C ASN A 55 -6.00 -3.67 -6.05
N CYS A 56 -6.76 -3.67 -4.95
CA CYS A 56 -7.18 -4.86 -4.21
C CYS A 56 -8.71 -5.05 -4.25
N THR A 57 -9.40 -4.42 -5.20
CA THR A 57 -10.87 -4.50 -5.33
C THR A 57 -11.32 -5.96 -5.43
N SER A 58 -12.16 -6.39 -4.50
CA SER A 58 -12.76 -7.72 -4.46
C SER A 58 -14.27 -7.58 -4.27
N VAL A 59 -15.04 -8.39 -5.01
CA VAL A 59 -16.50 -8.42 -4.90
C VAL A 59 -16.87 -9.50 -3.91
N THR A 60 -17.32 -9.10 -2.72
CA THR A 60 -17.84 -10.01 -1.71
C THR A 60 -19.36 -10.02 -1.75
N ASN A 61 -19.96 -11.21 -1.81
CA ASN A 61 -21.40 -11.38 -1.60
C ASN A 61 -21.68 -11.15 -0.12
N THR A 62 -22.11 -9.94 0.25
CA THR A 62 -22.76 -9.72 1.55
C THR A 62 -24.14 -10.34 1.53
#